data_AF-A0A2K1QYL7-F1
#
_entry.id   AF-A0A2K1QYL7-F1
#
_cell.length_a   1.000
_cell.length_b   1.000
_cell.length_c   1.000
_cell.angle_alpha   90.00
_cell.angle_beta   90.00
_cell.angle_gamma   90.00
#
_symmetry.space_group_name_H-M   'P 1'
#
loop_
_entity.id
_entity.type
_entity.pdbx_description
1 polymer ?
#
loop_
_entity_poly.entity_id
_entity_poly.type
_entity_poly.pdbx_seq_one_letter_code
_entity_poly.pdbx_strand_id
1 'polypeptide(L)'
;MASAKQMNLDGFALNWTPPDCQQPYLRWMPTQIDNAYKAAEEEGFVLTHSFDMSYSICDYFWNTTYMTSTLVRHATSPSSLKWNDKIVVTTFGGDTVPDKYDNGFFQDLKDKMNDLGHPIVLVPAFNQFSERAQAGDRSREAGGLLSAFPSIDGFFNWQAWPQTKQNLTTQVDDSFRSALTSAQKSGPYIMG
;
A
#
# COMPACT_ATOMS: atom_id res chain seq x y z
N MET A 1 5.67 15.67 -13.78
CA MET A 1 6.99 15.02 -13.57
C MET A 1 8.13 16.03 -13.46
N ALA A 2 8.24 17.04 -14.34
CA ALA A 2 9.28 18.09 -14.23
C ALA A 2 9.38 18.77 -12.85
N SER A 3 8.25 19.20 -12.26
CA SER A 3 8.25 19.79 -10.91
C SER A 3 8.70 18.82 -9.83
N ALA A 4 8.37 17.53 -9.97
CA ALA A 4 8.78 16.50 -9.02
C ALA A 4 10.29 16.23 -9.07
N LYS A 5 10.90 16.27 -10.27
CA LYS A 5 12.37 16.20 -10.42
C LYS A 5 13.06 17.37 -9.72
N GLN A 6 12.50 18.58 -9.83
CA GLN A 6 13.02 19.76 -9.13
C GLN A 6 12.97 19.63 -7.60
N MET A 7 12.04 18.80 -7.10
CA MET A 7 11.90 18.49 -5.68
C MET A 7 12.70 17.25 -5.24
N ASN A 8 13.51 16.65 -6.12
CA ASN A 8 14.24 15.40 -5.89
C ASN A 8 13.33 14.25 -5.43
N LEU A 9 12.12 14.16 -6.00
CA LEU A 9 11.27 12.98 -5.82
C LEU A 9 11.72 11.88 -6.79
N ASP A 10 11.80 10.65 -6.30
CA ASP A 10 12.19 9.49 -7.10
C ASP A 10 10.98 8.72 -7.66
N GLY A 11 9.78 8.93 -7.11
CA GLY A 11 8.62 8.16 -7.49
C GLY A 11 7.30 8.61 -6.89
N PHE A 12 6.26 7.85 -7.20
CA PHE A 12 4.88 8.12 -6.77
C PHE A 12 4.15 6.85 -6.34
N ALA A 13 3.35 6.94 -5.27
CA ALA A 13 2.33 5.96 -4.96
C ALA A 13 1.03 6.33 -5.69
N LEU A 14 0.54 5.44 -6.55
CA LEU A 14 -0.69 5.64 -7.31
C LEU A 14 -1.87 5.20 -6.46
N ASN A 15 -2.49 6.12 -5.72
CA ASN A 15 -3.68 5.83 -4.91
C ASN A 15 -4.96 5.87 -5.75
N TRP A 16 -5.72 4.78 -5.76
CA TRP A 16 -6.91 4.64 -6.60
C TRP A 16 -7.88 3.59 -6.06
N THR A 17 -9.15 3.72 -6.43
CA THR A 17 -10.28 2.92 -5.90
C THR A 17 -10.68 1.80 -6.87
N PRO A 18 -11.49 0.80 -6.44
CA PRO A 18 -12.08 -0.14 -7.37
C PRO A 18 -12.85 0.62 -8.47
N PRO A 19 -12.63 0.34 -9.78
CA PRO A 19 -13.20 1.14 -10.86
C PRO A 19 -14.72 1.21 -10.89
N ASP A 20 -15.38 0.19 -10.33
CA ASP A 20 -16.85 0.08 -10.28
C ASP A 20 -17.44 0.67 -8.98
N CYS A 21 -16.64 1.21 -8.07
CA CYS A 21 -17.14 1.69 -6.78
C CYS A 21 -17.81 3.08 -6.83
N GLN A 22 -17.38 3.97 -7.73
CA GLN A 22 -17.88 5.34 -7.83
C GLN A 22 -18.70 5.57 -9.11
N GLN A 23 -19.64 6.53 -9.08
CA GLN A 23 -20.39 6.98 -10.25
C GLN A 23 -19.98 8.42 -10.65
N PRO A 24 -19.70 8.70 -11.93
CA PRO A 24 -19.63 7.74 -13.04
C PRO A 24 -18.49 6.74 -12.83
N TYR A 25 -18.68 5.49 -13.26
CA TYR A 25 -17.67 4.43 -13.12
C TYR A 25 -16.31 4.87 -13.65
N LEU A 26 -15.28 4.58 -12.86
CA LEU A 26 -13.90 4.98 -13.12
C LEU A 26 -13.15 3.92 -13.95
N ARG A 27 -13.84 3.22 -14.86
CA ARG A 27 -13.27 2.17 -15.72
C ARG A 27 -12.14 2.65 -16.65
N TRP A 28 -11.96 3.96 -16.76
CA TRP A 28 -10.87 4.60 -17.47
C TRP A 28 -9.55 4.62 -16.67
N MET A 29 -9.57 4.38 -15.36
CA MET A 29 -8.37 4.45 -14.51
C MET A 29 -7.22 3.53 -14.96
N PRO A 30 -7.45 2.27 -15.36
CA PRO A 30 -6.36 1.41 -15.84
C PRO A 30 -5.58 2.00 -17.00
N THR A 31 -6.25 2.65 -17.95
CA THR A 31 -5.57 3.36 -19.06
C THR A 31 -4.70 4.50 -18.56
N GLN A 32 -5.14 5.23 -17.53
CA GLN A 32 -4.34 6.31 -16.95
C GLN A 32 -3.14 5.80 -16.16
N ILE A 33 -3.27 4.63 -15.54
CA ILE A 33 -2.14 3.94 -14.91
C ILE A 33 -1.13 3.51 -15.98
N ASP A 34 -1.58 2.92 -17.09
CA ASP A 34 -0.68 2.56 -18.20
C ASP A 34 0.08 3.82 -18.71
N ASN A 35 -0.62 4.93 -18.87
CA ASN A 35 -0.01 6.21 -19.27
C ASN A 35 0.99 6.72 -18.23
N ALA A 36 0.70 6.58 -16.93
CA ALA A 36 1.59 6.99 -15.85
C ALA A 36 2.88 6.17 -15.86
N TYR A 37 2.80 4.85 -16.06
CA TYR A 37 3.97 3.99 -16.21
C TYR A 37 4.82 4.39 -17.40
N LYS A 38 4.21 4.61 -18.58
CA LYS A 38 4.95 5.07 -19.76
C LYS A 38 5.68 6.39 -19.50
N ALA A 39 5.01 7.37 -18.90
CA ALA A 39 5.64 8.65 -18.57
C ALA A 39 6.76 8.49 -17.53
N ALA A 40 6.57 7.61 -16.54
CA ALA A 40 7.58 7.35 -15.52
C ALA A 40 8.83 6.68 -16.12
N GLU A 41 8.66 5.79 -17.10
CA GLU A 41 9.77 5.14 -17.82
C GLU A 41 10.58 6.17 -18.63
N GLU A 42 9.90 7.08 -19.32
CA GLU A 42 10.53 8.16 -20.10
C GLU A 42 11.30 9.13 -19.19
N GLU A 43 10.81 9.36 -17.98
CA GLU A 43 11.35 10.35 -17.06
C GLU A 43 12.24 9.76 -15.95
N GLY A 44 12.33 8.45 -15.81
CA GLY A 44 13.13 7.77 -14.79
C GLY A 44 12.52 7.80 -13.38
N PHE A 45 11.20 7.87 -13.26
CA PHE A 45 10.49 7.72 -11.99
C PHE A 45 10.13 6.26 -11.72
N VAL A 46 9.98 5.91 -10.45
CA VAL A 46 9.37 4.64 -10.02
C VAL A 46 7.95 4.85 -9.48
N LEU A 47 7.10 3.85 -9.63
CA LEU A 47 5.69 3.86 -9.26
C LEU A 47 5.37 2.62 -8.43
N THR A 48 4.49 2.78 -7.44
CA THR A 48 3.87 1.66 -6.73
C THR A 48 2.35 1.82 -6.74
N HIS A 49 1.64 0.70 -6.83
CA HIS A 49 0.20 0.70 -6.67
C HIS A 49 -0.16 0.86 -5.20
N SER A 50 -0.98 1.88 -4.90
CA SER A 50 -1.67 2.04 -3.62
C SER A 50 -3.14 1.78 -3.82
N PHE A 51 -3.60 0.58 -3.45
CA PHE A 51 -5.01 0.22 -3.60
C PHE A 51 -5.81 0.85 -2.46
N ASP A 52 -6.71 1.79 -2.80
CA ASP A 52 -7.61 2.39 -1.83
C ASP A 52 -8.69 1.40 -1.44
N MET A 53 -8.54 0.85 -0.25
CA MET A 53 -9.38 -0.16 0.36
C MET A 53 -10.30 0.44 1.44
N SER A 54 -10.34 1.77 1.57
CA SER A 54 -11.15 2.46 2.59
C SER A 54 -12.62 2.59 2.21
N TYR A 55 -12.96 2.33 0.94
CA TYR A 55 -14.31 2.53 0.41
C TYR A 55 -15.30 1.51 0.96
N SER A 56 -16.20 2.01 1.80
CA SER A 56 -17.36 1.28 2.35
C SER A 56 -18.70 1.77 1.79
N ILE A 57 -18.69 2.77 0.90
CA ILE A 57 -19.90 3.41 0.37
C ILE A 57 -20.51 2.67 -0.83
N CYS A 58 -19.86 1.61 -1.31
CA CYS A 58 -20.27 0.80 -2.45
C CYS A 58 -20.08 -0.69 -2.11
N ASP A 59 -20.78 -1.58 -2.82
CA ASP A 59 -20.60 -3.04 -2.69
C ASP A 59 -19.52 -3.60 -3.63
N TYR A 60 -18.68 -2.74 -4.20
CA TYR A 60 -17.59 -3.10 -5.12
C TYR A 60 -16.23 -2.95 -4.43
N PHE A 61 -15.74 -4.06 -3.89
CA PHE A 61 -14.45 -4.16 -3.21
C PHE A 61 -13.35 -4.62 -4.17
N TRP A 62 -12.09 -4.41 -3.78
CA TRP A 62 -10.98 -5.04 -4.47
C TRP A 62 -11.11 -6.56 -4.41
N ASN A 63 -10.76 -7.22 -5.51
CA ASN A 63 -10.56 -8.66 -5.54
C ASN A 63 -9.15 -8.96 -6.05
N THR A 64 -8.55 -10.00 -5.48
CA THR A 64 -7.16 -10.36 -5.75
C THR A 64 -6.92 -10.71 -7.21
N THR A 65 -7.90 -11.28 -7.93
CA THR A 65 -7.77 -11.58 -9.37
C THR A 65 -7.59 -10.32 -10.20
N TYR A 66 -8.40 -9.28 -9.97
CA TYR A 66 -8.28 -8.01 -10.67
C TYR A 66 -7.03 -7.22 -10.26
N MET A 67 -6.67 -7.26 -8.97
CA MET A 67 -5.41 -6.66 -8.50
C MET A 67 -4.20 -7.35 -9.16
N THR A 68 -4.20 -8.68 -9.20
CA THR A 68 -3.16 -9.49 -9.84
C THR A 68 -3.02 -9.12 -11.32
N SER A 69 -4.13 -9.09 -12.07
CA SER A 69 -4.08 -8.74 -13.50
C SER A 69 -3.55 -7.32 -13.72
N THR A 70 -3.86 -6.40 -12.83
CA THR A 70 -3.36 -5.02 -12.88
C THR A 70 -1.86 -4.97 -12.60
N LEU A 71 -1.38 -5.62 -11.52
CA LEU A 71 0.03 -5.64 -11.15
C LEU A 71 0.91 -6.31 -12.22
N VAL A 72 0.43 -7.40 -12.83
CA VAL A 72 1.18 -8.13 -13.86
C VAL A 72 1.43 -7.29 -15.11
N ARG A 73 0.54 -6.35 -15.47
CA ARG A 73 0.73 -5.46 -16.63
C ARG A 73 2.03 -4.64 -16.56
N HIS A 74 2.49 -4.33 -15.35
CA HIS A 74 3.66 -3.49 -15.11
C HIS A 74 4.77 -4.22 -14.33
N ALA A 75 4.64 -5.52 -14.11
CA ALA A 75 5.57 -6.29 -13.27
C ALA A 75 7.01 -6.26 -13.77
N THR A 76 7.20 -6.19 -15.08
CA THR A 76 8.52 -6.10 -15.74
C THR A 76 8.95 -4.68 -16.07
N SER A 77 8.10 -3.67 -15.82
CA SER A 77 8.45 -2.27 -16.04
C SER A 77 9.64 -1.86 -15.17
N PRO A 78 10.65 -1.15 -15.72
CA PRO A 78 11.72 -0.58 -14.91
C PRO A 78 11.21 0.52 -13.97
N SER A 79 10.03 1.07 -14.23
CA SER A 79 9.36 2.04 -13.36
C SER A 79 8.48 1.40 -12.29
N SER A 80 8.45 0.08 -12.15
CA SER A 80 7.83 -0.53 -10.96
C SER A 80 8.78 -0.45 -9.77
N LEU A 81 8.33 0.17 -8.67
CA LEU A 81 9.08 0.22 -7.41
C LEU A 81 9.30 -1.20 -6.91
N LYS A 82 10.57 -1.55 -6.65
CA LYS A 82 10.97 -2.86 -6.15
C LYS A 82 11.72 -2.77 -4.84
N TRP A 83 11.54 -3.78 -4.02
CA TRP A 83 12.30 -4.02 -2.79
C TRP A 83 12.79 -5.45 -2.81
N ASN A 84 14.12 -5.66 -2.79
CA ASN A 84 14.73 -6.99 -2.93
C ASN A 84 14.16 -7.76 -4.15
N ASP A 85 14.13 -7.10 -5.31
CA ASP A 85 13.62 -7.61 -6.59
C ASP A 85 12.12 -7.95 -6.66
N LYS A 86 11.37 -7.70 -5.58
CA LYS A 86 9.92 -7.90 -5.52
C LYS A 86 9.17 -6.59 -5.68
N ILE A 87 8.02 -6.62 -6.34
CA ILE A 87 7.21 -5.42 -6.57
C ILE A 87 6.64 -4.93 -5.24
N VAL A 88 6.85 -3.66 -4.90
CA VAL A 88 6.23 -3.05 -3.72
C VAL A 88 4.76 -2.77 -4.03
N VAL A 89 3.87 -3.23 -3.16
CA VAL A 89 2.43 -2.97 -3.24
C VAL A 89 1.96 -2.39 -1.91
N THR A 90 1.27 -1.25 -1.96
CA THR A 90 0.70 -0.59 -0.78
C THR A 90 -0.81 -0.54 -0.86
N THR A 91 -1.43 -0.11 0.23
CA THR A 91 -2.86 0.17 0.30
C THR A 91 -3.08 1.57 0.86
N PHE A 92 -4.31 2.06 0.78
CA PHE A 92 -4.83 3.06 1.72
C PHE A 92 -6.00 2.42 2.46
N GLY A 93 -5.89 2.29 3.78
CA GLY A 93 -6.81 1.47 4.57
C GLY A 93 -6.70 -0.01 4.24
N GLY A 94 -7.81 -0.73 4.37
CA GLY A 94 -7.88 -2.19 4.28
C GLY A 94 -8.16 -2.86 5.62
N ASP A 95 -7.93 -2.15 6.72
CA ASP A 95 -8.33 -2.54 8.08
C ASP A 95 -9.62 -1.84 8.55
N THR A 96 -10.19 -0.97 7.72
CA THR A 96 -11.37 -0.15 8.01
C THR A 96 -12.68 -0.74 7.50
N VAL A 97 -12.63 -1.78 6.65
CA VAL A 97 -13.80 -2.43 6.05
C VAL A 97 -13.84 -3.88 6.54
N PRO A 98 -14.53 -4.16 7.66
CA PRO A 98 -14.63 -5.50 8.23
C PRO A 98 -15.15 -6.51 7.22
N ASP A 99 -14.69 -7.76 7.35
CA ASP A 99 -15.13 -8.93 6.55
C ASP A 99 -14.79 -8.90 5.05
N LYS A 100 -14.01 -7.93 4.57
CA LYS A 100 -13.59 -7.84 3.15
C LYS A 100 -12.11 -8.11 2.92
N TYR A 101 -11.26 -7.58 3.78
CA TYR A 101 -9.81 -7.62 3.61
C TYR A 101 -9.13 -8.15 4.88
N ASP A 102 -9.17 -9.47 5.06
CA ASP A 102 -8.46 -10.15 6.13
C ASP A 102 -7.04 -10.58 5.70
N ASN A 103 -6.32 -11.26 6.57
CA ASN A 103 -5.00 -11.81 6.20
C ASN A 103 -5.07 -12.80 5.04
N GLY A 104 -6.16 -13.57 4.91
CA GLY A 104 -6.35 -14.52 3.82
C GLY A 104 -6.39 -13.84 2.46
N PHE A 105 -7.07 -12.69 2.37
CA PHE A 105 -7.08 -11.85 1.17
C PHE A 105 -5.67 -11.44 0.73
N PHE A 106 -4.87 -10.94 1.67
CA PHE A 106 -3.51 -10.48 1.37
C PHE A 106 -2.56 -11.63 1.05
N GLN A 107 -2.71 -12.78 1.73
CA GLN A 107 -1.96 -13.99 1.42
C GLN A 107 -2.30 -14.50 0.00
N ASP A 108 -3.58 -14.56 -0.38
CA ASP A 108 -4.02 -14.97 -1.71
C ASP A 108 -3.45 -14.08 -2.83
N LEU A 109 -3.38 -12.75 -2.60
CA LEU A 109 -2.72 -11.85 -3.55
C LEU A 109 -1.22 -12.18 -3.69
N LYS A 110 -0.52 -12.43 -2.59
CA LYS A 110 0.90 -12.81 -2.62
C LYS A 110 1.12 -14.12 -3.37
N ASP A 111 0.28 -15.12 -3.10
CA ASP A 111 0.37 -16.44 -3.70
C ASP A 111 0.13 -16.37 -5.22
N LYS A 112 -0.93 -15.69 -5.66
CA LYS A 112 -1.21 -15.46 -7.10
C LYS A 112 -0.05 -14.77 -7.82
N MET A 113 0.55 -13.75 -7.19
CA MET A 113 1.68 -13.03 -7.78
C MET A 113 2.96 -13.89 -7.82
N ASN A 114 3.20 -14.71 -6.79
CA ASN A 114 4.30 -15.68 -6.77
C ASN A 114 4.14 -16.76 -7.85
N ASP A 115 2.94 -17.32 -8.01
CA ASP A 115 2.63 -18.36 -9.01
C ASP A 115 2.85 -17.87 -10.44
N LEU A 116 2.68 -16.57 -10.68
CA LEU A 116 2.93 -15.92 -11.97
C LEU A 116 4.38 -15.46 -12.15
N GLY A 117 5.28 -15.73 -11.20
CA GLY A 117 6.69 -15.35 -11.29
C GLY A 117 6.95 -13.85 -11.05
N HIS A 118 6.01 -13.15 -10.43
CA HIS A 118 6.08 -11.71 -10.17
C HIS A 118 5.86 -11.40 -8.69
N PRO A 119 6.72 -11.92 -7.79
CA PRO A 119 6.52 -11.81 -6.35
C PRO A 119 6.37 -10.35 -5.88
N ILE A 120 5.47 -10.13 -4.93
CA ILE A 120 5.25 -8.82 -4.30
C ILE A 120 5.82 -8.77 -2.88
N VAL A 121 6.12 -7.56 -2.42
CA VAL A 121 6.32 -7.19 -1.01
C VAL A 121 5.13 -6.32 -0.62
N LEU A 122 4.32 -6.84 0.30
CA LEU A 122 3.11 -6.16 0.73
C LEU A 122 3.42 -5.21 1.90
N VAL A 123 3.19 -3.93 1.68
CA VAL A 123 3.49 -2.84 2.63
C VAL A 123 2.21 -2.03 2.84
N PRO A 124 1.21 -2.61 3.54
CA PRO A 124 -0.09 -1.96 3.66
C PRO A 124 0.01 -0.68 4.48
N ALA A 125 -0.92 0.23 4.21
CA ALA A 125 -1.12 1.41 5.01
C ALA A 125 -2.47 1.33 5.71
N PHE A 126 -2.50 0.50 6.75
CA PHE A 126 -3.69 0.29 7.58
C PHE A 126 -3.91 1.49 8.49
N ASN A 127 -5.05 2.13 8.32
CA ASN A 127 -5.35 3.39 8.97
C ASN A 127 -5.67 3.12 10.44
N GLN A 128 -6.60 2.23 10.76
CA GLN A 128 -7.05 2.06 12.15
C GLN A 128 -5.93 1.68 13.13
N PHE A 129 -4.99 0.80 12.75
CA PHE A 129 -3.85 0.49 13.62
C PHE A 129 -2.98 1.72 13.90
N SER A 130 -2.68 2.52 12.86
CA SER A 130 -1.86 3.73 13.02
C SER A 130 -2.60 4.82 13.82
N GLU A 131 -3.89 5.06 13.56
CA GLU A 131 -4.65 6.09 14.32
C GLU A 131 -4.88 5.68 15.78
N ARG A 132 -5.18 4.40 16.05
CA ARG A 132 -5.27 3.92 17.44
C ARG A 132 -3.91 4.00 18.14
N ALA A 133 -2.81 3.80 17.44
CA ALA A 133 -1.47 3.97 18.01
C ALA A 133 -1.16 5.44 18.33
N GLN A 134 -1.66 6.40 17.54
CA GLN A 134 -1.52 7.82 17.87
C GLN A 134 -2.25 8.19 19.17
N ALA A 135 -3.43 7.61 19.39
CA ALA A 135 -4.27 7.91 20.55
C ALA A 135 -4.05 6.99 21.77
N GLY A 136 -3.25 5.93 21.64
CA GLY A 136 -3.21 4.83 22.61
C GLY A 136 -1.85 4.15 22.75
N ASP A 137 -1.89 2.84 23.05
CA ASP A 137 -0.69 2.03 23.27
C ASP A 137 -0.11 1.57 21.92
N ARG A 138 0.98 2.23 21.53
CA ARG A 138 1.67 2.02 20.26
C ARG A 138 2.23 0.60 20.11
N SER A 139 2.76 0.02 21.18
CA SER A 139 3.34 -1.32 21.15
C SER A 139 2.25 -2.36 21.01
N ARG A 140 1.11 -2.17 21.69
CA ARG A 140 -0.06 -3.02 21.53
C ARG A 140 -0.60 -2.99 20.09
N GLU A 141 -0.76 -1.81 19.50
CA GLU A 141 -1.29 -1.70 18.13
C GLU A 141 -0.32 -2.26 17.09
N ALA A 142 0.98 -2.00 17.23
CA ALA A 142 2.00 -2.57 16.34
C ALA A 142 2.05 -4.11 16.42
N GLY A 143 1.96 -4.69 17.63
CA GLY A 143 1.86 -6.14 17.83
C GLY A 143 0.55 -6.73 17.32
N GLY A 144 -0.56 -5.98 17.50
CA GLY A 144 -1.89 -6.32 16.99
C GLY A 144 -1.92 -6.42 15.46
N LEU A 145 -1.30 -5.46 14.77
CA LEU A 145 -1.12 -5.49 13.31
C LEU A 145 -0.49 -6.81 12.86
N LEU A 146 0.66 -7.17 13.46
CA LEU A 146 1.43 -8.35 13.06
C LEU A 146 0.73 -9.67 13.39
N SER A 147 -0.08 -9.67 14.44
CA SER A 147 -0.90 -10.83 14.83
C SER A 147 -2.09 -11.02 13.90
N ALA A 148 -2.75 -9.92 13.52
CA ALA A 148 -3.91 -9.95 12.65
C ALA A 148 -3.54 -10.20 11.18
N PHE A 149 -2.38 -9.70 10.74
CA PHE A 149 -1.93 -9.76 9.35
C PHE A 149 -0.51 -10.32 9.22
N PRO A 150 -0.28 -11.61 9.53
CA PRO A 150 1.03 -12.23 9.39
C PRO A 150 1.57 -12.27 7.95
N SER A 151 0.74 -12.08 6.93
CA SER A 151 1.17 -12.06 5.51
C SER A 151 1.89 -10.78 5.10
N ILE A 152 1.79 -9.68 5.85
CA ILE A 152 2.44 -8.41 5.50
C ILE A 152 3.96 -8.55 5.58
N ASP A 153 4.67 -7.82 4.72
CA ASP A 153 6.13 -7.81 4.68
C ASP A 153 6.70 -6.52 5.26
N GLY A 154 5.95 -5.43 5.21
CA GLY A 154 6.35 -4.12 5.73
C GLY A 154 5.14 -3.35 6.27
N PHE A 155 5.31 -2.06 6.51
CA PHE A 155 4.20 -1.16 6.83
C PHE A 155 4.44 0.23 6.27
N PHE A 156 3.36 0.86 5.80
CA PHE A 156 3.36 2.25 5.39
C PHE A 156 2.48 3.05 6.36
N ASN A 157 3.06 4.00 7.08
CA ASN A 157 2.30 4.93 7.88
C ASN A 157 1.92 6.18 7.07
N TRP A 158 0.64 6.32 6.72
CA TRP A 158 0.07 7.53 6.07
C TRP A 158 -0.08 8.71 7.04
N GLN A 159 0.03 8.48 8.35
CA GLN A 159 -0.36 9.49 9.33
C GLN A 159 0.76 10.46 9.72
N ALA A 160 1.54 10.98 8.76
CA ALA A 160 2.44 12.10 9.03
C ALA A 160 1.71 13.45 9.18
N TRP A 161 0.40 13.50 8.97
CA TRP A 161 -0.42 14.70 9.17
C TRP A 161 -1.14 14.69 10.52
N PRO A 162 -1.18 15.85 11.23
CA PRO A 162 -1.83 15.93 12.53
C PRO A 162 -3.33 15.74 12.38
N GLN A 163 -3.83 14.60 12.84
CA GLN A 163 -5.27 14.30 12.89
C GLN A 163 -5.96 14.97 14.10
N THR A 164 -5.17 15.47 15.05
CA THR A 164 -5.64 16.15 16.26
C THR A 164 -4.79 17.38 16.55
N LYS A 165 -5.15 18.16 17.58
CA LYS A 165 -4.35 19.29 18.06
C LYS A 165 -3.08 18.86 18.83
N GLN A 166 -2.76 17.58 18.87
CA GLN A 166 -1.57 17.07 19.55
C GLN A 166 -0.35 17.20 18.65
N ASN A 167 0.83 17.36 19.28
CA ASN A 167 2.09 17.32 18.55
C ASN A 167 2.31 15.93 17.97
N LEU A 168 2.63 15.88 16.68
CA LEU A 168 3.12 14.67 16.05
C LEU A 168 4.50 14.31 16.63
N THR A 169 4.71 13.01 16.84
CA THR A 169 5.99 12.47 17.31
C THR A 169 6.33 11.25 16.46
N THR A 170 7.61 10.89 16.38
CA THR A 170 8.07 9.69 15.67
C THR A 170 7.78 8.39 16.43
N GLN A 171 7.17 8.46 17.62
CA GLN A 171 7.05 7.31 18.52
C GLN A 171 6.18 6.19 17.92
N VAL A 172 5.17 6.54 17.12
CA VAL A 172 4.35 5.56 16.40
C VAL A 172 5.22 4.87 15.35
N ASP A 173 5.98 5.64 14.58
CA ASP A 173 6.87 5.10 13.55
C ASP A 173 7.94 4.18 14.13
N ASP A 174 8.56 4.60 15.23
CA ASP A 174 9.54 3.83 15.99
C ASP A 174 8.95 2.51 16.46
N SER A 175 7.72 2.52 16.99
CA SER A 175 7.06 1.32 17.52
C SER A 175 6.74 0.30 16.42
N PHE A 176 6.18 0.75 15.29
CA PHE A 176 5.86 -0.14 14.17
C PHE A 176 7.12 -0.68 13.51
N ARG A 177 8.13 0.17 13.29
CA ARG A 177 9.43 -0.26 12.77
C ARG A 177 10.08 -1.31 13.67
N SER A 178 10.14 -1.07 14.99
CA SER A 178 10.70 -2.03 15.94
C SER A 178 9.93 -3.36 15.97
N ALA A 179 8.60 -3.32 15.89
CA ALA A 179 7.77 -4.52 15.84
C ALA A 179 8.03 -5.34 14.56
N LEU A 180 8.07 -4.68 13.38
CA LEU A 180 8.40 -5.32 12.10
C LEU A 180 9.79 -5.98 12.15
N THR A 181 10.81 -5.27 12.65
CA THR A 181 12.16 -5.82 12.80
C THR A 181 12.19 -7.02 13.74
N SER A 182 11.50 -6.92 14.90
CA SER A 182 11.44 -8.01 15.88
C SER A 182 10.74 -9.25 15.33
N ALA A 183 9.72 -9.06 14.49
CA ALA A 183 9.03 -10.12 13.76
C ALA A 183 9.74 -10.56 12.48
N GLN A 184 10.97 -10.08 12.23
CA GLN A 184 11.81 -10.44 11.09
C GLN A 184 11.13 -10.23 9.73
N LYS A 185 10.33 -9.17 9.64
CA LYS A 185 9.66 -8.77 8.40
C LYS A 185 10.68 -8.24 7.40
N SER A 186 10.52 -8.63 6.13
CA SER A 186 11.55 -8.43 5.07
C SER A 186 11.32 -7.21 4.18
N GLY A 187 10.14 -6.61 4.26
CA GLY A 187 9.74 -5.42 3.52
C GLY A 187 10.09 -4.11 4.24
N PRO A 188 9.95 -2.98 3.55
CA PRO A 188 10.31 -1.67 4.09
C PRO A 188 9.29 -1.16 5.10
N TYR A 189 9.75 -0.22 5.93
CA TYR A 189 8.89 0.71 6.63
C TYR A 189 8.85 2.02 5.84
N ILE A 190 7.67 2.46 5.42
CA ILE A 190 7.48 3.68 4.63
C ILE A 190 6.78 4.73 5.52
N MET A 191 7.25 5.98 5.47
CA MET A 191 6.57 7.14 6.05
C MET A 191 6.13 8.07 4.92
N GLY A 192 4.95 8.66 5.02
CA GLY A 192 4.42 9.61 4.04
C GLY A 192 3.49 10.62 4.68
#